data_AF-A0A2N2TFM4-F1
#
_entry.id   AF-A0A2N2TFM4-F1
#
_cell.length_a   1.000
_cell.length_b   1.000
_cell.length_c   1.000
_cell.angle_alpha   90.00
_cell.angle_beta   90.00
_cell.angle_gamma   90.00
#
_symmetry.space_group_name_H-M   'P 1'
#
loop_
_entity.id
_entity.type
_entity.pdbx_description
1 polymer ?
#
loop_
_entity_poly.entity_id
_entity_poly.type
_entity_poly.pdbx_seq_one_letter_code
_entity_poly.pdbx_strand_id
1 'polypeptide(L)'
;MPGLLTLSACSPAHNWRDLQLAGTPLQALMPCKPEAAERTVPLAGVPTLMHMHSCEAGEQTFAVAWADAAAETRVPEILTGWRAGSLAAIRVDPATADNVTAEWPVTVPGAQQLRGLQAAGQDGQGKTTQVRAAYFSKGTLVFQAAVYGPALPEEVLTTFFEGLRLP
;
A
#
# COMPACT_ATOMS: atom_id res chain seq x y z
N MET A 1 45.17 28.41 2.33
CA MET A 1 44.42 27.40 3.09
C MET A 1 43.13 27.12 2.32
N PRO A 2 42.96 25.94 1.72
CA PRO A 2 41.78 25.64 0.92
C PRO A 2 40.58 25.44 1.83
N GLY A 3 39.50 26.18 1.57
CA GLY A 3 38.23 26.05 2.28
C GLY A 3 37.51 24.77 1.86
N LEU A 4 37.25 23.89 2.82
CA LEU A 4 36.37 22.74 2.64
C LEU A 4 34.93 23.24 2.49
N LEU A 5 34.40 23.14 1.27
CA LEU A 5 32.97 23.19 0.99
C LEU A 5 32.36 21.84 1.37
N THR A 6 31.81 21.70 2.57
CA THR A 6 30.95 20.57 2.92
C THR A 6 29.58 20.82 2.31
N LEU A 7 29.36 20.29 1.11
CA LEU A 7 28.02 20.09 0.55
C LEU A 7 27.32 19.01 1.38
N SER A 8 26.69 19.42 2.48
CA SER A 8 25.61 18.67 3.12
C SER A 8 24.42 18.67 2.16
N ALA A 9 24.50 17.87 1.09
CA ALA A 9 23.34 17.55 0.30
C ALA A 9 22.42 16.70 1.19
N CYS A 10 21.54 17.35 1.93
CA CYS A 10 20.39 16.72 2.55
C CYS A 10 19.56 16.12 1.40
N SER A 11 19.86 14.88 1.00
CA SER A 11 18.93 14.12 0.19
C SER A 11 17.68 13.94 1.05
N PRO A 12 16.49 14.36 0.59
CA PRO A 12 15.27 14.08 1.33
C PRO A 12 15.19 12.58 1.61
N ALA A 13 14.72 12.19 2.80
CA ALA A 13 14.56 10.78 3.17
C ALA A 13 13.66 9.99 2.17
N HIS A 14 12.90 10.71 1.33
CA HIS A 14 12.01 10.18 0.32
C HIS A 14 12.38 10.79 -1.05
N ASN A 15 12.90 9.97 -1.96
CA ASN A 15 13.15 10.32 -3.36
C ASN A 15 11.95 9.85 -4.20
N TRP A 16 10.90 10.67 -4.23
CA TRP A 16 9.64 10.36 -4.89
C TRP A 16 9.81 10.21 -6.40
N ARG A 17 9.31 9.10 -6.94
CA ARG A 17 9.43 8.75 -8.36
C ARG A 17 8.11 8.19 -8.86
N ASP A 18 7.74 8.57 -10.07
CA ASP A 18 6.63 7.93 -10.79
C ASP A 18 6.93 6.45 -11.06
N LEU A 19 5.93 5.62 -10.80
CA LEU A 19 5.90 4.21 -11.11
C LEU A 19 4.67 3.93 -11.98
N GLN A 20 4.91 3.49 -13.21
CA GLN A 20 3.88 2.86 -14.04
C GLN A 20 3.93 1.36 -13.79
N LEU A 21 2.83 0.80 -13.31
CA LEU A 21 2.73 -0.64 -13.05
C LEU A 21 2.55 -1.38 -14.38
N ALA A 22 3.48 -2.29 -14.69
CA ALA A 22 3.47 -3.03 -15.94
C ALA A 22 2.15 -3.79 -16.15
N GLY A 23 1.54 -3.64 -17.33
CA GLY A 23 0.29 -4.32 -17.68
C GLY A 23 -0.97 -3.75 -17.00
N THR A 24 -0.87 -2.59 -16.33
CA THR A 24 -2.03 -1.95 -15.69
C THR A 24 -2.08 -0.45 -16.01
N PRO A 25 -3.26 0.19 -15.93
CA PRO A 25 -3.37 1.64 -16.05
C PRO A 25 -2.84 2.38 -14.81
N LEU A 26 -2.58 1.70 -13.68
CA LEU A 26 -2.25 2.36 -12.42
C LEU A 26 -0.91 3.09 -12.50
N GLN A 27 -0.94 4.35 -12.13
CA GLN A 27 0.22 5.18 -11.85
C GLN A 27 0.28 5.45 -10.35
N ALA A 28 1.47 5.36 -9.79
CA ALA A 28 1.73 5.58 -8.37
C ALA A 28 3.03 6.37 -8.18
N LEU A 29 3.20 6.94 -6.99
CA LEU A 29 4.47 7.51 -6.54
C LEU A 29 5.09 6.58 -5.50
N MET A 30 6.39 6.29 -5.63
CA MET A 30 7.16 5.53 -4.65
C MET A 30 8.27 6.41 -4.06
N PRO A 31 8.51 6.38 -2.74
CA PRO A 31 9.53 7.22 -2.10
C PRO A 31 10.96 6.71 -2.27
N CYS A 32 11.12 5.52 -2.83
CA CYS A 32 12.38 4.84 -3.07
C CYS A 32 12.26 3.98 -4.32
N LYS A 33 13.39 3.40 -4.77
CA LYS A 33 13.36 2.43 -5.87
C LYS A 33 12.61 1.18 -5.39
N PRO A 34 11.46 0.82 -5.99
CA PRO A 34 10.73 -0.38 -5.60
C PRO A 34 11.44 -1.65 -6.06
N GLU A 35 11.39 -2.66 -5.22
CA GLU A 35 11.65 -4.05 -5.59
C GLU A 35 10.34 -4.68 -6.09
N ALA A 36 10.45 -5.52 -7.11
CA ALA A 36 9.31 -6.24 -7.68
C ALA A 36 9.28 -7.65 -7.13
N ALA A 37 8.09 -8.11 -6.73
CA ALA A 37 7.86 -9.46 -6.27
C ALA A 37 6.54 -9.99 -6.84
N GLU A 38 6.49 -11.29 -7.10
CA GLU A 38 5.28 -11.99 -7.52
C GLU A 38 5.04 -13.16 -6.58
N ARG A 39 3.79 -13.31 -6.15
CA ARG A 39 3.39 -14.44 -5.30
C ARG A 39 1.97 -14.86 -5.62
N THR A 40 1.73 -16.16 -5.63
CA THR A 40 0.37 -16.68 -5.64
C THR A 40 -0.19 -16.60 -4.23
N VAL A 41 -1.31 -15.89 -4.07
CA VAL A 41 -2.01 -15.74 -2.79
C VAL A 41 -3.48 -16.16 -2.93
N PRO A 42 -4.09 -16.73 -1.89
CA PRO A 42 -5.51 -17.07 -1.92
C PRO A 42 -6.36 -15.81 -1.73
N LEU A 43 -6.76 -15.15 -2.82
CA LEU A 43 -7.69 -14.02 -2.77
C LEU A 43 -9.12 -14.54 -2.85
N ALA A 44 -9.89 -14.33 -1.78
CA ALA A 44 -11.23 -14.90 -1.63
C ALA A 44 -11.27 -16.43 -1.85
N GLY A 45 -10.22 -17.13 -1.39
CA GLY A 45 -10.10 -18.60 -1.52
C GLY A 45 -9.63 -19.10 -2.89
N VAL A 46 -9.40 -18.21 -3.86
CA VAL A 46 -8.85 -18.60 -5.17
C VAL A 46 -7.36 -18.26 -5.25
N PRO A 47 -6.50 -19.20 -5.68
CA PRO A 47 -5.11 -18.91 -5.95
C PRO A 47 -5.00 -17.89 -7.09
N THR A 48 -4.56 -16.67 -6.76
CA THR A 48 -4.40 -15.57 -7.70
C THR A 48 -2.95 -15.12 -7.72
N LEU A 49 -2.38 -14.97 -8.91
CA LEU A 49 -1.06 -14.35 -9.08
C LEU A 49 -1.17 -12.88 -8.71
N MET A 50 -0.44 -12.48 -7.68
CA MET A 50 -0.36 -11.11 -7.24
C MET A 50 1.02 -10.57 -7.52
N HIS A 51 1.06 -9.43 -8.19
CA HIS A 51 2.26 -8.66 -8.43
C HIS A 51 2.35 -7.56 -7.38
N MET A 52 3.56 -7.26 -6.94
CA MET A 52 3.81 -6.29 -5.89
C MET A 52 5.09 -5.51 -6.16
N HIS A 53 5.00 -4.21 -5.96
CA HIS A 53 6.14 -3.31 -5.84
C HIS A 53 6.21 -2.78 -4.44
N SER A 54 7.36 -2.92 -3.78
CA SER A 54 7.55 -2.40 -2.42
C SER A 54 8.93 -1.82 -2.22
N CYS A 55 9.05 -0.86 -1.30
CA CYS A 55 10.35 -0.45 -0.79
C CYS A 55 10.22 0.08 0.64
N GLU A 56 11.35 0.11 1.33
CA GLU A 56 11.48 0.67 2.68
C GLU A 56 12.12 2.06 2.59
N ALA A 57 11.48 3.06 3.17
CA ALA A 57 12.01 4.41 3.33
C ALA A 57 11.80 4.86 4.78
N GLY A 58 12.89 5.17 5.48
CA GLY A 58 12.83 5.44 6.92
C GLY A 58 12.44 4.19 7.72
N GLU A 59 11.39 4.31 8.53
CA GLU A 59 10.80 3.18 9.27
C GLU A 59 9.48 2.70 8.63
N GLN A 60 9.21 3.14 7.40
CA GLN A 60 7.98 2.82 6.69
C GLN A 60 8.25 1.90 5.50
N THR A 61 7.37 0.93 5.32
CA THR A 61 7.30 0.08 4.14
C THR A 61 6.14 0.54 3.26
N PHE A 62 6.44 0.90 2.02
CA PHE A 62 5.47 1.28 1.01
C PHE A 62 5.27 0.10 0.07
N ALA A 63 4.03 -0.21 -0.24
CA ALA A 63 3.68 -1.29 -1.16
C ALA A 63 2.54 -0.88 -2.08
N VAL A 64 2.67 -1.20 -3.36
CA VAL A 64 1.59 -1.20 -4.34
C VAL A 64 1.52 -2.59 -4.95
N ALA A 65 0.38 -3.25 -4.81
CA ALA A 65 0.14 -4.59 -5.28
C ALA A 65 -1.11 -4.64 -6.17
N TRP A 66 -1.15 -5.59 -7.09
CA TRP A 66 -2.28 -5.79 -7.98
C TRP A 66 -2.44 -7.24 -8.41
N ALA A 67 -3.66 -7.56 -8.81
CA ALA A 67 -4.05 -8.86 -9.34
C ALA A 67 -5.25 -8.70 -10.29
N ASP A 68 -5.47 -9.69 -11.14
CA ASP A 68 -6.68 -9.80 -11.95
C ASP A 68 -7.72 -10.67 -11.23
N ALA A 69 -8.92 -10.14 -11.04
CA ALA A 69 -10.07 -10.86 -10.48
C ALA A 69 -10.67 -11.90 -11.43
N ALA A 70 -10.24 -11.91 -12.70
CA ALA A 70 -10.77 -12.67 -13.85
C ALA A 70 -12.21 -12.31 -14.26
N ALA A 71 -13.02 -11.79 -13.35
CA ALA A 71 -14.36 -11.29 -13.62
C ALA A 71 -14.71 -10.11 -12.70
N GLU A 72 -15.38 -9.09 -13.23
CA GLU A 72 -15.77 -7.90 -12.46
C GLU A 72 -16.70 -8.23 -11.29
N THR A 73 -17.53 -9.27 -11.43
CA THR A 73 -18.42 -9.75 -10.37
C THR A 73 -17.67 -10.25 -9.13
N ARG A 74 -16.38 -10.58 -9.27
CA ARG A 74 -15.50 -11.06 -8.18
C ARG A 74 -14.69 -9.95 -7.50
N VAL A 75 -14.70 -8.74 -8.05
CA VAL A 75 -13.94 -7.62 -7.49
C VAL A 75 -14.38 -7.31 -6.04
N PRO A 76 -15.68 -7.20 -5.69
CA PRO A 76 -16.09 -6.83 -4.34
C PRO A 76 -15.66 -7.86 -3.28
N GLU A 77 -15.79 -9.15 -3.58
CA GLU A 77 -15.39 -10.25 -2.68
C GLU A 77 -13.87 -10.28 -2.49
N ILE A 78 -13.10 -10.06 -3.56
CA ILE A 78 -11.63 -10.05 -3.50
C ILE A 78 -11.13 -8.86 -2.69
N LEU A 79 -11.64 -7.66 -2.92
CA LEU A 79 -11.24 -6.47 -2.14
C LEU A 79 -11.57 -6.66 -0.66
N THR A 80 -12.74 -7.23 -0.34
CA THR A 80 -13.15 -7.51 1.04
C THR A 80 -12.23 -8.55 1.70
N GLY A 81 -11.98 -9.67 1.01
CA GLY A 81 -11.11 -10.74 1.51
C GLY A 81 -9.67 -10.28 1.68
N TRP A 82 -9.15 -9.47 0.76
CA TRP A 82 -7.80 -8.92 0.84
C TRP A 82 -7.65 -7.94 2.02
N ARG A 83 -8.67 -7.11 2.27
CA ARG A 83 -8.70 -6.24 3.46
C ARG A 83 -8.63 -7.05 4.76
N ALA A 84 -9.43 -8.12 4.85
CA ALA A 84 -9.43 -9.02 6.01
C ALA A 84 -8.08 -9.75 6.18
N GLY A 85 -7.51 -10.27 5.09
CA GLY A 85 -6.20 -10.93 5.12
C GLY A 85 -5.07 -9.99 5.55
N SER A 86 -5.12 -8.72 5.14
CA SER A 86 -4.12 -7.72 5.53
C SER A 86 -4.20 -7.38 7.02
N LEU A 87 -5.41 -7.32 7.60
CA LEU A 87 -5.59 -7.16 9.04
C LEU A 87 -5.06 -8.36 9.82
N ALA A 88 -5.32 -9.58 9.34
CA ALA A 88 -4.78 -10.79 9.94
C ALA A 88 -3.24 -10.83 9.89
N ALA A 89 -2.64 -10.34 8.80
CA ALA A 89 -1.19 -10.31 8.63
C ALA A 89 -0.47 -9.42 9.65
N ILE A 90 -1.09 -8.32 10.07
CA ILE A 90 -0.56 -7.43 11.13
C ILE A 90 -1.15 -7.76 12.51
N ARG A 91 -1.71 -8.96 12.70
CA ARG A 91 -2.18 -9.49 14.00
C ARG A 91 -2.95 -8.44 14.81
N VAL A 92 -3.92 -7.76 14.17
CA VAL A 92 -4.79 -6.82 14.89
C VAL A 92 -5.46 -7.58 16.03
N ASP A 93 -5.31 -7.08 17.26
CA ASP A 93 -5.90 -7.71 18.44
C ASP A 93 -7.43 -7.65 18.31
N PRO A 94 -8.14 -8.79 18.26
CA PRO A 94 -9.60 -8.84 18.17
C PRO A 94 -10.31 -8.04 19.28
N ALA A 95 -9.71 -7.95 20.47
CA ALA A 95 -10.28 -7.20 21.60
C ALA A 95 -10.22 -5.67 21.40
N THR A 96 -9.37 -5.19 20.49
CA THR A 96 -9.25 -3.77 20.14
C THR A 96 -9.66 -3.48 18.70
N ALA A 97 -9.96 -4.51 17.91
CA ALA A 97 -10.24 -4.42 16.47
C ALA A 97 -11.37 -3.44 16.14
N ASP A 98 -12.40 -3.34 16.98
CA ASP A 98 -13.53 -2.41 16.80
C ASP A 98 -13.14 -0.94 16.98
N ASN A 99 -12.09 -0.66 17.76
CA ASN A 99 -11.58 0.71 17.99
C ASN A 99 -10.35 1.04 17.13
N VAL A 100 -9.66 0.01 16.62
CA VAL A 100 -8.39 0.14 15.91
C VAL A 100 -8.56 0.03 14.40
N THR A 101 -9.58 -0.70 13.92
CA THR A 101 -9.88 -0.82 12.49
C THR A 101 -10.89 0.24 12.08
N ALA A 102 -10.43 1.34 11.48
CA ALA A 102 -11.33 2.34 10.92
C ALA A 102 -11.21 2.40 9.40
N GLU A 103 -12.35 2.65 8.74
CA GLU A 103 -12.36 3.11 7.35
C GLU A 103 -11.88 4.56 7.35
N TRP A 104 -10.98 4.92 6.42
CA TRP A 104 -10.52 6.31 6.28
C TRP A 104 -10.94 6.87 4.92
N PRO A 105 -11.21 8.18 4.81
CA PRO A 105 -11.58 8.80 3.54
C PRO A 105 -10.39 8.82 2.59
N VAL A 106 -10.45 8.01 1.53
CA VAL A 106 -9.43 7.96 0.48
C VAL A 106 -10.07 8.26 -0.86
N THR A 107 -9.31 8.92 -1.74
CA THR A 107 -9.71 9.20 -3.12
C THR A 107 -8.63 8.68 -4.06
N VAL A 108 -9.04 7.92 -5.08
CA VAL A 108 -8.17 7.51 -6.19
C VAL A 108 -8.91 7.84 -7.48
N PRO A 109 -8.49 8.88 -8.23
CA PRO A 109 -9.14 9.26 -9.47
C PRO A 109 -9.21 8.09 -10.46
N GLY A 110 -10.40 7.83 -11.00
CA GLY A 110 -10.67 6.76 -11.97
C GLY A 110 -10.89 5.37 -11.38
N ALA A 111 -10.84 5.21 -10.05
CA ALA A 111 -11.24 3.98 -9.39
C ALA A 111 -12.76 3.77 -9.46
N GLN A 112 -13.20 2.54 -9.77
CA GLN A 112 -14.62 2.16 -9.81
C GLN A 112 -15.13 1.69 -8.45
N GLN A 113 -14.29 0.96 -7.72
CA GLN A 113 -14.50 0.64 -6.31
C GLN A 113 -13.30 1.13 -5.51
N LEU A 114 -13.54 1.62 -4.29
CA LEU A 114 -12.51 2.17 -3.44
C LEU A 114 -12.91 2.04 -1.97
N ARG A 115 -12.00 1.54 -1.14
CA ARG A 115 -12.16 1.39 0.31
C ARG A 115 -10.85 1.73 1.00
N GLY A 116 -10.91 2.64 1.98
CA GLY A 116 -9.79 2.92 2.87
C GLY A 116 -9.74 1.95 4.03
N LEU A 117 -8.54 1.64 4.51
CA LEU A 117 -8.28 0.92 5.75
C LEU A 117 -7.20 1.64 6.56
N GLN A 118 -7.48 1.91 7.83
CA GLN A 118 -6.46 2.24 8.82
C GLN A 118 -6.56 1.25 9.98
N ALA A 119 -5.41 0.75 10.43
CA ALA A 119 -5.34 -0.12 11.60
C ALA A 119 -3.97 -0.06 12.28
N ALA A 120 -3.92 -0.58 13.50
CA ALA A 120 -2.69 -0.85 14.24
C ALA A 120 -2.73 -2.29 14.77
N GLY A 121 -1.57 -2.90 14.92
CA GLY A 121 -1.42 -4.28 15.36
C GLY A 121 0.04 -4.60 15.63
N GLN A 122 0.44 -5.84 15.38
CA GLN A 122 1.81 -6.32 15.55
C GLN A 122 2.33 -6.97 14.28
N ASP A 123 3.58 -6.69 13.93
CA ASP A 123 4.25 -7.34 12.81
C ASP A 123 4.61 -8.81 13.13
N GLY A 124 5.28 -9.48 12.18
CA GLY A 124 5.73 -10.87 12.32
C GLY A 124 6.61 -11.11 13.55
N GLN A 125 7.31 -10.09 14.03
CA GLN A 125 8.24 -10.11 15.17
C GLN A 125 7.57 -9.71 16.49
N GLY A 126 6.30 -9.30 16.46
CA GLY A 126 5.55 -8.85 17.65
C GLY A 126 5.74 -7.37 17.98
N LYS A 127 6.39 -6.58 17.11
CA LYS A 127 6.53 -5.14 17.30
C LYS A 127 5.25 -4.43 16.83
N THR A 128 4.85 -3.39 17.57
CA THR A 128 3.71 -2.55 17.17
C THR A 128 3.94 -1.96 15.78
N THR A 129 2.95 -2.14 14.90
CA THR A 129 2.92 -1.57 13.56
C THR A 129 1.56 -0.97 13.28
N GLN A 130 1.54 0.10 12.50
CA GLN A 130 0.36 0.73 11.94
C GLN A 130 0.29 0.41 10.45
N VAL A 131 -0.91 0.48 9.89
CA VAL A 131 -1.17 0.40 8.44
C VAL A 131 -2.13 1.50 8.03
N ARG A 132 -1.81 2.14 6.90
CA ARG A 132 -2.75 2.94 6.10
C ARG A 132 -2.79 2.32 4.72
N ALA A 133 -3.97 1.93 4.24
CA ALA A 133 -4.12 1.27 2.95
C ALA A 133 -5.35 1.73 2.18
N ALA A 134 -5.28 1.65 0.86
CA ALA A 134 -6.36 1.85 -0.09
C ALA A 134 -6.52 0.58 -0.93
N TYR A 135 -7.75 0.09 -1.03
CA TYR A 135 -8.14 -1.05 -1.85
C TYR A 135 -9.09 -0.57 -2.92
N PHE A 136 -8.76 -0.79 -4.19
CA PHE A 136 -9.53 -0.22 -5.29
C PHE A 136 -9.46 -1.04 -6.56
N SER A 137 -10.28 -0.71 -7.55
CA SER A 137 -10.36 -1.46 -8.80
C SER A 137 -10.60 -0.60 -10.04
N LYS A 138 -10.27 -1.20 -11.20
CA LYS A 138 -10.65 -0.74 -12.53
C LYS A 138 -10.82 -1.94 -13.46
N GLY A 139 -12.04 -2.18 -13.93
CA GLY A 139 -12.42 -3.39 -14.63
C GLY A 139 -12.25 -4.61 -13.71
N THR A 140 -11.56 -5.64 -14.19
CA THR A 140 -11.22 -6.83 -13.40
C THR A 140 -9.96 -6.65 -12.54
N LEU A 141 -9.19 -5.58 -12.74
CA LEU A 141 -7.98 -5.35 -11.98
C LEU A 141 -8.31 -4.83 -10.58
N VAL A 142 -7.75 -5.50 -9.58
CA VAL A 142 -7.80 -5.09 -8.17
C VAL A 142 -6.42 -4.61 -7.73
N PHE A 143 -6.40 -3.58 -6.92
CA PHE A 143 -5.20 -2.91 -6.45
C PHE A 143 -5.23 -2.73 -4.94
N GLN A 144 -4.05 -2.77 -4.34
CA GLN A 144 -3.78 -2.35 -2.97
C GLN A 144 -2.61 -1.38 -2.99
N ALA A 145 -2.77 -0.22 -2.35
CA ALA A 145 -1.67 0.67 -2.00
C ALA A 145 -1.62 0.78 -0.47
N ALA A 146 -0.49 0.48 0.15
CA ALA A 146 -0.38 0.41 1.60
C ALA A 146 0.95 0.95 2.12
N VAL A 147 0.88 1.57 3.30
CA VAL A 147 2.03 2.01 4.08
C VAL A 147 1.98 1.35 5.44
N TYR A 148 3.07 0.70 5.83
CA TYR A 148 3.24 0.04 7.13
C TYR A 148 4.39 0.69 7.90
N GLY A 149 4.34 0.70 9.23
CA GLY A 149 5.44 1.17 10.05
C GLY A 149 5.02 1.45 11.50
N PRO A 150 5.96 1.67 12.43
CA PRO A 150 5.65 1.94 13.83
C PRO A 150 4.89 3.27 14.01
N ALA A 151 5.16 4.23 13.14
CA ALA A 151 4.44 5.50 13.00
C ALA A 151 4.29 5.84 11.52
N LEU A 152 3.20 6.53 11.19
CA LEU A 152 2.87 6.94 9.82
C LEU A 152 2.72 8.46 9.77
N PRO A 153 3.77 9.21 9.38
CA PRO A 153 3.70 10.66 9.24
C PRO A 153 2.70 11.05 8.15
N GLU A 154 1.80 11.99 8.46
CA GLU A 154 0.72 12.39 7.55
C GLU A 154 1.25 12.90 6.20
N GLU A 155 2.31 13.71 6.21
CA GLU A 155 2.96 14.24 4.98
C GLU A 155 3.33 13.15 3.97
N VAL A 156 3.83 12.02 4.48
CA VAL A 156 4.27 10.90 3.67
C VAL A 156 3.07 10.10 3.16
N LEU A 157 2.03 9.94 3.99
CA LEU A 157 0.77 9.33 3.57
C LEU A 157 0.09 10.15 2.48
N THR A 158 -0.04 11.47 2.68
CA THR A 158 -0.65 12.38 1.70
C THR A 158 0.04 12.26 0.35
N THR A 159 1.38 12.40 0.32
CA THR A 159 2.15 12.33 -0.94
C THR A 159 1.99 10.97 -1.63
N PHE A 160 1.99 9.87 -0.88
CA PHE A 160 1.84 8.53 -1.44
C PHE A 160 0.43 8.29 -2.03
N PHE A 161 -0.63 8.62 -1.29
CA PHE A 161 -2.01 8.35 -1.72
C PHE A 161 -2.50 9.33 -2.79
N GLU A 162 -2.10 10.61 -2.74
CA GLU A 162 -2.43 11.58 -3.81
C GLU A 162 -1.71 11.25 -5.12
N GLY A 163 -0.59 10.52 -5.06
CA GLY A 163 0.12 10.01 -6.24
C GLY A 163 -0.59 8.89 -7.00
N LEU A 164 -1.67 8.31 -6.44
CA LEU A 164 -2.41 7.21 -7.07
C LEU A 164 -3.40 7.75 -8.10
N ARG A 165 -3.30 7.27 -9.35
CA ARG A 165 -4.25 7.64 -10.41
C ARG A 165 -4.48 6.51 -11.41
N LEU A 166 -5.73 6.37 -11.84
CA LEU A 166 -6.18 5.41 -12.84
C LEU A 166 -6.74 6.17 -14.07
N PRO A 167 -5.89 6.58 -15.03
CA PRO A 167 -6.30 7.31 -16.23
C PRO A 167 -7.26 6.50 -17.08
#